data_AF-A0A5K1F8U8-F1
#
_entry.id   AF-A0A5K1F8U8-F1
#
_cell.length_a   1.000
_cell.length_b   1.000
_cell.length_c   1.000
_cell.angle_alpha   90.00
_cell.angle_beta   90.00
_cell.angle_gamma   90.00
#
_symmetry.space_group_name_H-M   'P 1'
#
loop_
_entity.id
_entity.type
_entity.pdbx_description
1 polymer ?
#
loop_
_entity_poly.entity_id
_entity_poly.type
_entity_poly.pdbx_seq_one_letter_code
_entity_poly.pdbx_strand_id
1 'polypeptide(L)' 'ISFDDLHRTGIYTWDYFYHLGTNKFTLMRNYIKTLKRHGLSRDPRVRKDIKT' A
#
# COMPACT_ATOMS: atom_id res chain seq x y z
N ILE A 1 -8.26 11.91 6.33
CA ILE A 1 -8.24 10.58 5.67
C ILE A 1 -8.22 9.53 6.76
N SER A 2 -9.02 8.47 6.63
CA SER A 2 -9.05 7.34 7.56
C SER A 2 -8.94 6.06 6.74
N PHE A 3 -8.05 5.17 7.12
CA PHE A 3 -7.90 3.85 6.52
C PHE A 3 -8.61 2.80 7.40
N ASP A 4 -9.00 1.68 6.81
CA ASP A 4 -9.73 0.57 7.45
C ASP A 4 -8.81 -0.39 8.23
N ASP A 5 -7.51 -0.32 7.98
CA ASP A 5 -6.44 -1.09 8.65
C ASP A 5 -5.97 -0.45 9.97
N LEU A 6 -6.86 0.31 10.63
CA LEU A 6 -6.66 1.04 11.89
C LEU A 6 -5.74 2.27 11.81
N HIS A 7 -5.27 2.67 10.62
CA HIS A 7 -4.51 3.92 10.47
C HIS A 7 -5.44 5.13 10.36
N ARG A 8 -5.44 5.98 11.39
CA ARG A 8 -6.28 7.19 11.48
C ARG A 8 -5.48 8.48 11.66
N THR A 9 -4.16 8.39 11.61
CA THR A 9 -3.23 9.51 11.82
C THR A 9 -2.40 9.76 10.56
N GLY A 10 -1.97 11.01 10.36
CA GLY A 10 -1.11 11.41 9.25
C GLY A 10 -1.45 12.80 8.76
N ILE A 11 -0.44 13.55 8.31
CA ILE A 11 -0.60 14.87 7.70
C ILE A 11 -0.21 14.76 6.24
N TYR A 12 -1.10 15.22 5.36
CA TYR A 12 -0.91 15.15 3.92
C TYR A 12 -1.28 16.51 3.33
N THR A 13 -0.35 17.10 2.58
CA THR A 13 -0.60 18.36 1.87
C THR A 13 -1.35 18.11 0.56
N TRP A 14 -2.01 19.14 0.05
CA TRP A 14 -2.66 19.07 -1.25
C TRP A 14 -1.67 18.79 -2.39
N ASP A 15 -0.49 19.40 -2.35
CA ASP A 15 0.58 19.14 -3.32
C ASP A 15 1.01 17.67 -3.33
N TYR A 16 1.04 17.04 -2.16
CA TYR A 16 1.34 15.62 -2.07
C TYR A 16 0.25 14.75 -2.70
N PHE A 17 -1.03 15.07 -2.49
CA PHE A 17 -2.11 14.35 -3.18
C PHE A 17 -2.08 14.55 -4.69
N TYR A 18 -1.80 15.76 -5.15
CA TYR A 18 -1.64 16.04 -6.57
C TYR A 18 -0.48 15.23 -7.17
N HIS A 19 0.67 15.21 -6.50
CA HIS A 19 1.82 14.40 -6.89
C HIS A 19 1.46 12.91 -7.00
N LEU A 20 0.80 12.36 -5.96
CA LEU A 20 0.38 10.96 -5.96
C LEU A 20 -0.61 10.66 -7.10
N GLY A 21 -1.59 11.52 -7.33
CA GLY A 21 -2.60 11.34 -8.38
C GLY A 21 -2.01 11.35 -9.79
N THR A 22 -1.11 12.31 -10.05
CA THR A 22 -0.40 12.48 -11.31
C THR A 22 0.56 11.32 -11.58
N ASN A 23 1.24 10.80 -10.54
CA ASN A 23 2.29 9.79 -10.68
C ASN A 23 1.85 8.37 -10.30
N LYS A 24 0.56 8.13 -9.99
CA LYS A 24 0.05 6.87 -9.41
C LYS A 24 0.54 5.59 -10.09
N PHE A 25 0.57 5.57 -11.43
CA PHE A 25 0.97 4.37 -12.19
C PHE A 25 2.47 4.08 -12.07
N THR A 26 3.31 5.12 -12.16
CA THR A 26 4.76 4.98 -12.05
C THR A 26 5.15 4.58 -10.64
N LEU A 27 4.59 5.25 -9.62
CA LEU A 27 4.83 4.94 -8.21
C LEU A 27 4.39 3.51 -7.88
N MET A 28 3.20 3.10 -8.30
CA MET A 28 2.69 1.75 -8.07
C MET A 28 3.54 0.69 -8.78
N ARG A 29 3.94 0.91 -10.04
CA ARG A 29 4.83 -0.01 -10.77
C ARG A 29 6.17 -0.19 -10.06
N ASN A 30 6.75 0.90 -9.57
CA ASN A 30 8.02 0.86 -8.83
C ASN A 30 7.86 0.12 -7.50
N TYR A 31 6.77 0.36 -6.78
CA TYR A 31 6.44 -0.37 -5.56
C TYR A 31 6.34 -1.89 -5.79
N ILE A 32 5.60 -2.34 -6.81
CA ILE A 32 5.50 -3.76 -7.14
C ILE A 32 6.86 -4.37 -7.52
N LYS A 33 7.68 -3.66 -8.30
CA LYS A 33 9.05 -4.11 -8.64
C LYS A 33 9.89 -4.30 -7.37
N THR A 34 9.81 -3.37 -6.43
CA THR A 34 10.52 -3.45 -5.15
C THR A 34 10.06 -4.67 -4.35
N LEU A 35 8.75 -4.88 -4.20
CA LEU A 35 8.23 -6.07 -3.50
C LEU A 35 8.77 -7.37 -4.10
N LYS A 36 8.71 -7.51 -5.43
CA LYS A 36 9.22 -8.69 -6.14
C LYS A 36 10.72 -8.92 -5.88
N ARG A 37 11.53 -7.86 -5.92
CA ARG A 37 12.98 -7.93 -5.63
C ARG A 37 13.27 -8.45 -4.22
N HIS A 38 12.40 -8.15 -3.26
CA HIS A 38 12.53 -8.61 -1.87
C HIS A 38 11.76 -9.90 -1.57
N GLY A 39 11.15 -10.55 -2.57
CA GLY A 39 10.34 -11.76 -2.35
C GLY A 39 9.09 -11.52 -1.49
N LEU A 40 8.59 -10.28 -1.45
CA LEU A 40 7.41 -9.88 -0.67
C LEU A 40 6.15 -9.87 -1.54
N SER A 41 4.98 -10.02 -0.91
CA SER A 41 3.66 -9.89 -1.54
C SER A 41 2.87 -8.75 -0.92
N ARG A 42 1.96 -8.17 -1.72
CA ARG A 42 0.92 -7.25 -1.22
C ARG A 42 -0.24 -7.99 -0.57
N ASP A 43 -0.51 -9.20 -1.05
CA ASP A 43 -1.65 -9.96 -0.58
C ASP A 43 -1.40 -10.38 0.87
N PRO A 44 -2.39 -10.23 1.76
CA PRO A 44 -2.26 -10.72 3.11
C PRO A 44 -1.98 -12.22 3.07
N ARG A 45 -1.14 -12.69 4.00
CA ARG A 45 -0.95 -14.14 4.16
C ARG A 45 -2.32 -14.72 4.50
N VAL A 46 -2.80 -15.65 3.67
CA VAL A 46 -4.03 -16.39 3.94
C VAL A 46 -3.90 -16.98 5.33
N ARG A 47 -4.72 -16.50 6.26
CA ARG A 47 -4.85 -17.14 7.57
C ARG A 47 -5.40 -18.52 7.28
N LYS A 48 -4.58 -19.56 7.44
CA LYS A 48 -5.10 -20.92 7.56
C LYS A 48 -5.76 -20.98 8.92
N ASP A 49 -7.03 -20.62 8.97
CA ASP A 49 -7.86 -20.88 10.13
C ASP A 49 -7.93 -22.42 10.22
N ILE A 50 -7.07 -22.99 11.06
CA ILE A 50 -7.14 -24.39 11.45
C ILE A 50 -8.44 -24.50 12.23
N LYS A 51 -9.54 -24.83 11.53
CA LYS A 51 -10.73 -25.37 12.19
C LYS A 51 -10.35 -26.76 12.70
N THR A 52 -9.93 -26.82 13.95
CA THR A 52 -10.08 -28.00 14.80
C THR A 52 -11.35 -27.82 15.60
#